data_AF-A0AA41XD71-F1
#
_entry.id   AF-A0AA41XD71-F1
#
_cell.length_a   1.000
_cell.length_b   1.000
_cell.length_c   1.000
_cell.angle_alpha   90.00
_cell.angle_beta   90.00
_cell.angle_gamma   90.00
#
_symmetry.space_group_name_H-M   'P 1'
#
loop_
_entity.id
_entity.type
_entity.pdbx_description
1 polymer ?
#
loop_
_entity_poly.entity_id
_entity_poly.type
_entity_poly.pdbx_seq_one_letter_code
_entity_poly.pdbx_strand_id
1 'polypeptide(L)' 'MAGGVEMEPRQPGNTSMPDFRELHDRVIAEPTDAPQLVIKTNLDPKDSSEENPYYRKGSNKDALEKYFEGK' A
#
# COMPACT_ATOMS: atom_id res chain seq x y z
N MET A 1 20.94 24.62 -46.92
CA MET A 1 20.25 23.41 -46.42
C MET A 1 21.28 22.66 -45.59
N ALA A 2 21.12 22.32 -44.31
CA ALA A 2 19.94 22.11 -43.51
C ALA A 2 20.21 22.57 -42.06
N GLY A 3 19.26 23.26 -41.44
CA GLY A 3 19.26 23.52 -40.01
C GLY A 3 18.61 22.35 -39.30
N GLY A 4 19.39 21.59 -38.53
CA GLY A 4 18.84 20.60 -37.59
C GLY A 4 18.30 21.34 -36.39
N VAL A 5 16.98 21.40 -36.25
CA VAL A 5 16.36 21.84 -34.99
C VAL A 5 16.32 20.60 -34.10
N GLU A 6 17.23 20.51 -33.14
CA GLU A 6 17.09 19.58 -32.02
C GLU A 6 15.80 19.94 -31.28
N MET A 7 14.79 19.10 -31.43
CA MET A 7 13.54 19.23 -30.68
C MET A 7 13.80 18.67 -29.29
N GLU A 8 14.01 19.55 -28.30
CA GLU A 8 14.07 19.16 -26.90
C GLU A 8 12.81 18.34 -26.53
N PRO A 9 12.95 17.24 -25.76
CA PRO A 9 11.81 16.46 -25.34
C PRO A 9 10.93 17.33 -24.43
N ARG A 10 9.78 17.76 -24.96
CA ARG A 10 8.75 18.44 -24.19
C ARG A 10 8.31 17.46 -23.10
N GLN A 11 8.62 17.74 -21.84
CA GLN A 11 8.08 17.03 -20.69
C GLN A 11 6.69 17.61 -20.40
N PRO A 12 5.59 17.04 -20.91
CA PRO A 12 4.26 17.67 -20.83
C PRO A 12 3.61 17.44 -19.45
N GLY A 13 4.40 17.07 -18.44
CA GLY A 13 3.95 16.71 -17.10
C GLY A 13 4.18 17.81 -16.07
N ASN A 14 3.38 17.81 -15.00
CA ASN A 14 3.59 18.69 -13.86
C ASN A 14 4.87 18.29 -13.11
N THR A 15 5.87 19.17 -13.08
CA THR A 15 7.15 18.95 -12.39
C THR A 15 7.02 18.88 -10.86
N SER A 16 5.85 19.24 -10.31
CA SER A 16 5.56 19.22 -8.88
C SER A 16 4.70 18.02 -8.45
N MET A 17 4.43 17.06 -9.36
CA MET A 17 3.70 15.84 -9.01
C MET A 17 4.63 14.87 -8.28
N PRO A 18 4.20 14.24 -7.16
CA PRO A 18 4.97 13.20 -6.50
C PRO A 18 5.23 12.02 -7.44
N ASP A 19 6.34 11.31 -7.26
CA ASP A 19 6.64 10.11 -8.06
C ASP A 19 5.92 8.85 -7.54
N PHE A 20 5.25 8.96 -6.38
CA PHE A 20 4.46 7.94 -5.70
C PHE A 20 5.24 6.67 -5.35
N ARG A 21 6.56 6.77 -5.18
CA ARG A 21 7.40 5.63 -4.79
C ARG A 21 7.36 5.36 -3.29
N GLU A 22 7.17 6.40 -2.49
CA GLU A 22 7.09 6.33 -1.04
C GLU A 22 5.63 6.49 -0.55
N LEU A 23 5.35 6.04 0.67
CA LEU A 23 4.01 6.14 1.26
C LEU A 23 3.58 7.60 1.43
N HIS A 24 4.52 8.46 1.82
CA HIS A 24 4.29 9.88 2.10
C HIS A 24 4.08 10.73 0.84
N ASP A 25 4.37 10.19 -0.34
CA ASP A 25 4.01 10.82 -1.62
C ASP A 25 2.51 10.80 -1.87
N ARG A 26 1.77 9.95 -1.14
CA ARG A 26 0.32 9.84 -1.23
C ARG A 26 -0.33 10.76 -0.21
N VAL A 27 -1.47 11.32 -0.57
CA VAL A 27 -2.31 12.07 0.38
C VAL A 27 -2.97 11.07 1.34
N ILE A 28 -2.34 10.86 2.49
CA ILE A 28 -2.79 9.95 3.56
C ILE A 28 -2.73 10.74 4.86
N ALA A 29 -3.74 10.58 5.72
CA ALA A 29 -3.71 11.17 7.06
C ALA A 29 -2.55 10.55 7.87
N GLU A 30 -1.86 11.38 8.65
CA GLU A 30 -0.84 10.88 9.57
C GLU A 30 -1.47 9.96 10.63
N PRO A 31 -0.71 8.95 11.13
CA PRO A 31 -1.15 8.14 12.25
C PRO A 31 -1.47 9.02 13.45
N THR A 32 -2.56 8.72 14.15
CA THR A 32 -2.90 9.43 15.39
C THR A 32 -2.10 8.88 16.57
N ASP A 33 -1.57 9.77 17.41
CA ASP A 33 -0.95 9.42 18.69
C ASP A 33 -1.99 9.07 19.78
N ALA A 34 -3.28 9.28 19.51
CA ALA A 34 -4.35 9.01 20.45
C ALA A 34 -4.66 7.49 20.54
N PRO A 35 -5.14 7.01 21.70
CA PRO A 35 -5.55 5.61 21.84
C PRO A 35 -6.73 5.29 20.92
N GLN A 36 -6.69 4.10 20.31
CA GLN A 36 -7.77 3.58 19.47
C GLN A 36 -8.49 2.43 20.20
N LEU A 37 -9.83 2.44 20.18
CA LEU A 37 -10.65 1.35 20.68
C LEU A 37 -11.07 0.45 19.51
N VAL A 38 -10.61 -0.79 19.52
CA VAL A 38 -10.99 -1.82 18.54
C VAL A 38 -11.68 -2.96 19.28
N ILE A 39 -12.92 -3.27 18.91
CA ILE A 39 -13.74 -4.30 19.55
C ILE A 39 -13.93 -5.46 18.58
N LYS A 40 -13.37 -6.63 18.92
CA LYS A 40 -13.57 -7.87 18.15
C LYS A 40 -14.93 -8.48 18.49
N THR A 41 -15.69 -8.85 17.47
CA THR A 41 -17.01 -9.49 17.61
C THR A 41 -16.93 -10.99 17.40
N ASN A 42 -18.03 -11.70 17.68
CA ASN A 42 -18.18 -13.12 17.35
C ASN A 42 -18.46 -13.39 15.86
N LEU A 43 -18.71 -12.34 15.06
CA LEU A 43 -18.87 -12.41 13.61
C LEU A 43 -17.57 -12.15 12.86
N ASP A 44 -16.55 -11.61 13.54
CA ASP A 44 -15.25 -11.37 12.93
C ASP A 44 -14.51 -12.69 12.69
N PRO A 45 -13.69 -12.78 11.62
CA PRO A 45 -12.84 -13.93 11.37
C PRO A 45 -12.01 -14.34 12.60
N LYS A 46 -11.91 -15.64 12.84
CA LYS A 46 -11.17 -16.16 13.99
C LYS A 46 -9.68 -15.85 13.89
N ASP A 47 -9.13 -16.09 12.71
CA ASP A 47 -7.73 -15.90 12.38
C ASP A 47 -7.59 -15.37 10.95
N SER A 48 -6.38 -14.91 10.64
CA SER A 48 -6.02 -14.31 9.36
C SER A 48 -6.10 -15.27 8.16
N SER A 49 -6.36 -16.57 8.35
CA SER A 49 -6.56 -17.52 7.26
C SER A 49 -8.02 -17.62 6.79
N GLU A 50 -8.96 -17.12 7.57
CA GLU A 50 -10.38 -17.03 7.20
C GLU A 50 -10.64 -15.78 6.36
N GLU A 51 -11.33 -15.94 5.22
CA GLU A 51 -11.73 -14.85 4.31
C GLU A 51 -10.60 -13.95 3.79
N ASN A 52 -9.34 -14.36 3.97
CA ASN A 52 -8.20 -13.58 3.54
C ASN A 52 -7.87 -13.85 2.06
N PRO A 53 -7.90 -12.82 1.19
CA PRO A 53 -7.64 -12.98 -0.24
C PRO A 53 -6.19 -13.41 -0.54
N TYR A 54 -5.28 -13.23 0.41
CA TYR A 54 -3.89 -13.65 0.30
C TYR A 54 -3.65 -15.09 0.79
N TYR A 55 -4.63 -15.70 1.47
CA TYR A 55 -4.55 -17.08 1.89
C TYR A 55 -5.13 -18.01 0.83
N ARG A 56 -4.37 -19.05 0.47
CA ARG A 56 -4.81 -20.13 -0.40
C ARG A 56 -4.63 -21.45 0.34
N LYS A 57 -5.48 -22.43 0.04
CA LYS A 57 -5.38 -23.76 0.64
C LYS A 57 -4.00 -24.37 0.32
N GLY A 58 -3.20 -24.64 1.34
CA GLY A 58 -1.82 -25.11 1.22
C GLY A 58 -0.75 -24.02 1.38
N SER A 59 -1.13 -22.75 1.54
CA SER A 59 -0.21 -21.68 1.96
C SER A 59 0.30 -21.91 3.37
N ASN A 60 1.48 -21.35 3.68
CA ASN A 60 2.05 -21.38 5.01
C ASN A 60 1.21 -20.51 5.98
N LYS A 61 0.37 -21.16 6.79
CA LYS A 61 -0.52 -20.51 7.76
C LYS A 61 0.27 -19.76 8.84
N ASP A 62 1.34 -20.34 9.36
CA ASP A 62 2.16 -19.71 10.41
C ASP A 62 2.78 -18.39 9.94
N ALA A 63 3.28 -18.34 8.70
CA ALA A 63 3.84 -17.11 8.13
C ALA A 63 2.77 -16.02 7.96
N LEU A 64 1.55 -16.41 7.62
CA LEU A 64 0.41 -15.51 7.47
C LEU A 64 -0.01 -14.94 8.83
N GLU A 65 -0.23 -15.80 9.81
CA GLU A 65 -0.62 -15.41 11.17
C GLU A 65 0.44 -14.51 11.80
N LYS A 66 1.72 -14.82 11.62
CA LYS A 66 2.82 -13.98 12.12
C LYS A 66 2.81 -12.58 11.51
N TYR A 67 2.49 -12.46 10.21
CA TYR A 67 2.45 -11.17 9.52
C TYR A 67 1.25 -10.32 9.95
N PHE A 68 0.05 -10.91 10.02
CA PHE A 68 -1.19 -10.18 10.29
C PHE A 68 -1.54 -10.05 11.78
N GLU A 69 -1.11 -11.00 12.61
CA GLU A 69 -1.47 -11.07 14.02
C GLU A 69 -0.28 -10.87 14.97
N GLY A 70 0.95 -10.89 14.47
CA GLY A 70 2.15 -10.69 15.27
C GLY A 70 2.42 -11.80 16.31
N LYS A 71 1.83 -12.98 16.11
CA LYS A 71 2.01 -14.17 16.95
C LYS A 71 3.13 -15.08 16.45
#